data_AF-A0A4P0Y1X4-F1
#
_entry.id   AF-A0A4P0Y1X4-F1
#
_cell.length_a   1.000
_cell.length_b   1.000
_cell.length_c   1.000
_cell.angle_alpha   90.00
_cell.angle_beta   90.00
_cell.angle_gamma   90.00
#
_symmetry.space_group_name_H-M   'P 1'
#
loop_
_entity.id
_entity.type
_entity.pdbx_description
1 polymer ?
#
loop_
_entity_poly.entity_id
_entity_poly.type
_entity_poly.pdbx_seq_one_letter_code
_entity_poly.pdbx_strand_id
1 'polypeptide(L)'
;MSHYLQINGQRLIDSLYALGEHGALPGGGVCRLAATAEDKAGRDFVVARMKALGLSVSIDAIGNVTGVYHGEETLPMVMMGSHIDTVAHRWVIRWQLRRYGRP
;
A
#
# COMPACT_ATOMS: atom_id res chain seq x y z
N MET A 1 21.43 18.28 6.94
CA MET A 1 20.19 17.47 6.94
C MET A 1 20.03 16.86 8.32
N SER A 2 18.86 16.99 8.94
CA SER A 2 18.63 16.55 10.32
C SER A 2 18.92 15.04 10.48
N HIS A 3 19.71 14.68 11.48
CA HIS A 3 20.04 13.30 11.83
C HIS A 3 18.89 12.54 12.53
N TYR A 4 17.63 13.05 12.55
CA TYR A 4 16.65 12.72 13.61
C TYR A 4 15.27 12.16 13.23
N LEU A 5 15.03 11.64 12.03
CA LEU A 5 13.89 10.72 11.83
C LEU A 5 14.19 9.77 10.67
N GLN A 6 14.18 8.47 10.95
CA GLN A 6 14.43 7.43 9.94
C GLN A 6 13.21 6.51 9.88
N ILE A 7 12.86 6.07 8.67
CA ILE A 7 11.83 5.05 8.50
C ILE A 7 12.35 3.70 9.01
N ASN A 8 11.44 2.83 9.45
CA ASN A 8 11.75 1.41 9.61
C ASN A 8 11.62 0.72 8.25
N GLY A 9 12.75 0.48 7.59
CA GLY A 9 12.79 -0.14 6.25
C GLY A 9 12.22 -1.56 6.21
N GLN A 10 12.47 -2.37 7.24
CA GLN A 10 11.93 -3.73 7.31
C GLN A 10 10.40 -3.71 7.40
N ARG A 11 9.84 -2.86 8.28
CA ARG A 11 8.39 -2.68 8.40
C ARG A 11 7.74 -2.22 7.10
N LEU A 12 8.42 -1.37 6.33
CA LEU A 12 7.96 -0.94 5.01
C LEU A 12 7.91 -2.11 4.04
N ILE A 13 9.00 -2.88 3.94
CA ILE A 13 9.09 -4.05 3.05
C ILE A 13 8.04 -5.11 3.44
N ASP A 14 7.88 -5.41 4.73
CA ASP A 14 6.88 -6.37 5.20
C ASP A 14 5.45 -5.92 4.86
N SER A 15 5.18 -4.61 4.95
CA SER A 15 3.87 -4.06 4.58
C SER A 15 3.61 -4.16 3.08
N LEU A 16 4.65 -4.00 2.24
CA LEU A 16 4.55 -4.18 0.80
C LEU A 16 4.30 -5.64 0.42
N TYR A 17 4.96 -6.59 1.07
CA TYR A 17 4.69 -8.01 0.89
C TYR A 17 3.28 -8.38 1.31
N ALA A 18 2.84 -7.94 2.49
CA ALA A 18 1.49 -8.19 2.97
C ALA A 18 0.42 -7.60 2.03
N LEU A 19 0.66 -6.42 1.43
CA LEU A 19 -0.20 -5.89 0.37
C LEU A 19 -0.15 -6.75 -0.91
N GLY A 20 1.00 -7.33 -1.23
CA GLY A 20 1.21 -8.20 -2.39
C GLY A 20 0.42 -9.51 -2.34
N GLU A 21 0.10 -10.02 -1.15
CA GLU A 21 -0.73 -11.22 -0.98
C GLU A 21 -2.15 -11.03 -1.56
N HIS A 22 -2.64 -9.79 -1.62
CA HIS A 22 -3.94 -9.46 -2.21
C HIS A 22 -3.84 -9.37 -3.73
N GLY A 23 -4.03 -10.50 -4.42
CA GLY A 23 -3.87 -10.64 -5.87
C GLY A 23 -2.58 -11.37 -6.28
N ALA A 24 -1.92 -12.08 -5.34
CA ALA A 24 -0.75 -12.88 -5.66
C ALA A 24 -1.06 -13.97 -6.70
N LEU A 25 -0.15 -14.15 -7.66
CA LEU A 25 -0.27 -15.18 -8.70
C LEU A 25 0.58 -16.42 -8.37
N PRO A 26 0.14 -17.63 -8.79
CA PRO A 26 1.01 -18.80 -8.83
C PRO A 26 2.26 -18.52 -9.69
N GLY A 27 3.46 -18.77 -9.14
CA GLY A 27 4.72 -18.45 -9.81
C GLY A 27 5.25 -17.02 -9.55
N GLY A 28 4.54 -16.24 -8.72
CA GLY A 28 4.92 -14.88 -8.34
C GLY A 28 4.29 -13.81 -9.21
N GLY A 29 4.33 -12.57 -8.73
CA GLY A 29 3.64 -11.44 -9.34
C GLY A 29 2.37 -11.12 -8.58
N VAL A 30 1.76 -9.99 -8.94
CA VAL A 30 0.48 -9.56 -8.41
C VAL A 30 -0.41 -9.17 -9.59
N CYS A 31 -1.59 -9.77 -9.69
CA CYS A 31 -2.66 -9.36 -10.58
C CYS A 31 -3.77 -8.75 -9.73
N ARG A 32 -3.78 -7.42 -9.65
CA ARG A 32 -4.78 -6.65 -8.92
C ARG A 32 -5.28 -5.54 -9.83
N LEU A 33 -6.04 -5.92 -10.86
CA LEU A 33 -6.60 -4.96 -11.81
C LEU A 33 -7.61 -4.05 -11.10
N ALA A 34 -7.69 -2.78 -11.52
CA ALA A 34 -8.60 -1.82 -10.90
C ALA A 34 -10.05 -2.33 -10.89
N ALA A 35 -10.75 -2.10 -9.78
CA ALA A 35 -12.15 -2.47 -9.57
C ALA A 35 -12.46 -3.98 -9.60
N THR A 36 -11.45 -4.86 -9.44
CA THR A 36 -11.69 -6.29 -9.18
C THR A 36 -11.81 -6.58 -7.67
N ALA A 37 -12.16 -7.84 -7.33
CA ALA A 37 -12.24 -8.29 -5.95
C ALA A 37 -10.86 -8.20 -5.25
N GLU A 38 -9.78 -8.45 -5.97
CA GLU A 38 -8.40 -8.33 -5.48
C GLU A 38 -8.05 -6.86 -5.19
N ASP A 39 -8.49 -5.92 -6.04
CA ASP A 39 -8.29 -4.48 -5.81
C ASP A 39 -9.06 -4.04 -4.57
N LYS A 40 -10.30 -4.47 -4.43
CA LYS A 40 -11.08 -4.24 -3.21
C LYS A 40 -10.35 -4.80 -1.98
N ALA A 41 -9.85 -6.04 -2.02
CA ALA A 41 -9.13 -6.64 -0.90
C ALA A 41 -7.85 -5.87 -0.55
N GLY A 42 -7.09 -5.41 -1.54
CA GLY A 42 -5.91 -4.56 -1.35
C GLY A 42 -6.28 -3.21 -0.72
N ARG A 43 -7.37 -2.57 -1.17
CA ARG A 43 -7.90 -1.33 -0.58
C ARG A 43 -8.34 -1.53 0.86
N ASP A 44 -9.10 -2.59 1.14
CA ASP A 44 -9.56 -2.93 2.49
C ASP A 44 -8.38 -3.12 3.45
N PHE A 45 -7.30 -3.78 3.00
CA PHE A 45 -6.07 -3.95 3.77
C PHE A 45 -5.40 -2.61 4.12
N VAL A 46 -5.29 -1.70 3.15
CA VAL A 46 -4.71 -0.37 3.38
C VAL A 46 -5.59 0.46 4.32
N VAL A 47 -6.90 0.45 4.10
CA VAL A 47 -7.89 1.14 4.95
C VAL A 47 -7.81 0.65 6.39
N ALA A 48 -7.72 -0.65 6.61
CA ALA A 48 -7.61 -1.23 7.95
C ALA A 48 -6.36 -0.71 8.69
N ARG A 49 -5.22 -0.60 7.99
CA ARG A 49 -3.99 -0.04 8.57
C ARG A 49 -4.08 1.45 8.84
N MET A 50 -4.68 2.23 7.93
CA MET A 50 -4.92 3.66 8.15
C MET A 50 -5.77 3.87 9.41
N LYS A 51 -6.87 3.11 9.55
CA LYS A 51 -7.73 3.15 10.76
C LYS A 51 -6.99 2.73 12.02
N ALA A 52 -6.16 1.69 11.96
CA ALA A 52 -5.36 1.24 13.11
C ALA A 52 -4.34 2.29 13.58
N LEU A 53 -3.91 3.18 12.68
CA LEU A 53 -3.05 4.33 12.99
C LEU A 53 -3.84 5.58 13.41
N GLY A 54 -5.16 5.49 13.50
CA GLY A 54 -6.03 6.61 13.90
C GLY A 54 -6.32 7.63 12.81
N LEU A 55 -6.09 7.32 11.54
CA LEU A 55 -6.40 8.24 10.44
C LEU A 55 -7.91 8.30 10.19
N SER A 56 -8.40 9.49 9.86
CA SER A 56 -9.75 9.70 9.32
C SER A 56 -9.76 9.22 7.87
N VAL A 57 -10.50 8.15 7.56
CA VAL A 57 -10.54 7.57 6.22
C VAL A 57 -11.83 7.94 5.49
N SER A 58 -11.70 8.41 4.25
CA SER A 58 -12.81 8.64 3.32
C SER A 58 -12.58 7.92 1.99
N ILE A 59 -13.68 7.57 1.32
CA ILE A 59 -13.69 6.99 -0.02
C ILE A 59 -14.61 7.85 -0.88
N ASP A 60 -14.10 8.34 -2.01
CA ASP A 60 -14.89 9.18 -2.91
C ASP A 60 -15.76 8.36 -3.90
N ALA A 61 -16.52 9.06 -4.75
CA ALA A 61 -17.45 8.43 -5.68
C ALA A 61 -16.79 7.54 -6.75
N ILE A 62 -15.48 7.70 -7.00
CA ILE A 62 -14.73 6.89 -7.97
C ILE A 62 -13.80 5.88 -7.28
N GLY A 63 -13.87 5.77 -5.95
CA GLY A 63 -13.16 4.77 -5.16
C GLY A 63 -11.76 5.18 -4.70
N ASN A 64 -11.37 6.46 -4.84
CA ASN A 64 -10.11 6.93 -4.24
C ASN A 64 -10.20 6.84 -2.73
N VAL A 65 -9.17 6.32 -2.10
CA VAL A 65 -9.08 6.19 -0.64
C VAL A 65 -8.14 7.28 -0.11
N THR A 66 -8.66 8.13 0.77
CA THR A 66 -7.86 9.16 1.46
C THR A 66 -7.84 8.86 2.95
N GLY A 67 -6.65 8.82 3.55
CA GLY A 67 -6.47 8.78 5.00
C GLY A 67 -5.83 10.08 5.48
N VAL A 68 -6.49 10.79 6.38
CA VAL A 68 -6.01 12.07 6.93
C VAL A 68 -5.49 11.84 8.35
N TYR A 69 -4.21 12.14 8.56
CA TYR A 69 -3.62 12.28 9.89
C TYR A 69 -3.69 13.76 10.28
N HIS A 70 -4.50 14.10 11.26
CA HIS A 70 -4.70 15.49 11.67
C HIS A 70 -3.47 16.01 12.41
N GLY A 71 -2.97 17.18 11.98
CA GLY A 71 -2.00 17.94 12.75
C GLY A 71 -2.65 18.65 13.93
N GLU A 72 -1.82 19.24 14.79
CA GLU A 72 -2.28 20.01 15.96
C GLU A 72 -2.96 21.34 15.56
N GLU A 73 -2.60 21.88 14.40
CA GLU A 73 -3.12 23.12 13.85
C GLU A 73 -3.86 22.91 12.52
N THR A 74 -4.83 23.79 12.24
CA THR A 74 -5.56 23.79 10.97
C THR A 74 -4.76 24.53 9.89
N LEU A 75 -3.88 23.80 9.21
CA LEU A 75 -3.04 24.30 8.11
C LEU A 75 -3.38 23.62 6.77
N PRO A 76 -2.94 24.16 5.62
CA PRO A 76 -3.06 23.48 4.34
C PRO A 76 -2.45 22.08 4.37
N MET A 77 -3.14 21.12 3.75
CA MET A 77 -2.75 19.72 3.75
C MET A 77 -1.52 19.48 2.88
N VAL A 78 -0.58 18.67 3.38
CA VAL A 78 0.44 18.03 2.55
C VAL A 78 -0.07 16.63 2.19
N MET A 79 -0.21 16.36 0.90
CA MET A 79 -0.72 15.08 0.39
C MET A 79 0.39 14.29 -0.29
N MET A 80 0.44 12.99 -0.02
CA MET A 80 1.24 12.01 -0.76
C MET A 80 0.36 10.83 -1.14
N GLY A 81 0.58 10.29 -2.33
CA GLY A 81 -0.22 9.20 -2.86
C GLY A 81 0.42 8.59 -4.09
N SER A 82 -0.17 7.48 -4.53
CA SER A 82 0.19 6.78 -5.76
C SER A 82 -1.03 5.94 -6.17
N HIS A 83 -0.83 4.67 -6.49
CA HIS A 83 -1.88 3.71 -6.78
C HIS A 83 -1.47 2.32 -6.29
N ILE A 84 -2.45 1.42 -6.10
CA ILE A 84 -2.20 0.05 -5.64
C ILE A 84 -2.73 -1.01 -6.60
N ASP A 85 -3.48 -0.65 -7.64
CA ASP A 85 -3.77 -1.55 -8.74
C ASP A 85 -2.50 -1.87 -9.54
N THR A 86 -2.51 -3.01 -10.22
CA THR A 86 -1.38 -3.49 -11.03
C THR A 86 -1.83 -3.80 -12.45
N VAL A 87 -0.86 -3.98 -13.35
CA VAL A 87 -1.10 -4.57 -14.67
C VAL A 87 -1.12 -6.10 -14.57
N ALA A 88 -1.65 -6.75 -15.60
CA ALA A 88 -1.65 -8.21 -15.68
C ALA A 88 -0.21 -8.78 -15.55
N HIS A 89 -0.01 -9.69 -14.60
CA HIS A 89 1.21 -10.48 -14.39
C HIS A 89 2.48 -9.72 -13.93
N ARG A 90 2.40 -8.56 -13.26
CA ARG A 90 3.60 -7.87 -12.72
C ARG A 90 3.48 -7.41 -11.27
N TRP A 91 4.61 -7.45 -10.57
CA TRP A 91 4.77 -6.87 -9.23
C TRP A 91 4.69 -5.33 -9.26
N VAL A 92 4.13 -4.76 -8.19
CA VAL A 92 3.95 -3.31 -7.98
C VAL A 92 5.28 -2.56 -7.81
N ILE A 93 6.36 -3.26 -7.43
CA ILE A 93 7.73 -2.72 -7.44
C ILE A 93 8.63 -3.77 -8.09
N ARG A 94 9.36 -3.38 -9.14
CA ARG A 94 10.33 -4.24 -9.82
C ARG A 94 11.58 -4.44 -8.95
N TRP A 95 11.45 -5.22 -7.88
CA TRP A 95 12.58 -5.86 -7.21
C TRP A 95 12.62 -7.30 -7.69
N GLN A 96 13.59 -7.63 -8.55
CA GLN A 96 14.02 -9.02 -8.71
C GLN A 96 14.60 -9.49 -7.37
N LEU A 97 13.74 -9.93 -6.46
CA LEU A 97 14.19 -10.70 -5.32
C LEU A 97 14.26 -12.16 -5.76
N ARG A 98 15.49 -12.55 -6.13
CA ARG A 98 16.02 -13.90 -6.00
C ARG A 98 15.76 -14.40 -4.57
N ARG A 99 14.53 -14.83 -4.30
CA ARG A 99 14.16 -15.61 -3.12
C ARG A 99 13.24 -16.76 -3.51
N TYR A 100 13.71 -17.54 -4.48
CA TYR A 100 13.59 -18.99 -4.42
C TYR A 100 15.01 -19.54 -4.41
N GLY A 101 15.58 -19.49 -3.21
CA GLY A 101 16.86 -20.04 -2.84
C GLY A 101 16.71 -20.65 -1.46
N ARG A 102 15.88 -21.69 -1.38
CA ARG A 102 15.81 -22.72 -0.35
C ARG A 102 15.34 -24.01 -1.06
N PRO A 103 15.90 -25.16 -0.66
CA PRO A 103 16.36 -26.24 -1.54
C PRO A 103 15.32 -26.77 -2.52
#